data_AF-A0A8S2ZJZ7-F1
#
_entry.id   AF-A0A8S2ZJZ7-F1
#
_cell.length_a   1.000
_cell.length_b   1.000
_cell.length_c   1.000
_cell.angle_alpha   90.00
_cell.angle_beta   90.00
_cell.angle_gamma   90.00
#
_symmetry.space_group_name_H-M   'P 1'
#
loop_
_entity.id
_entity.type
_entity.pdbx_description
1 polymer ?
#
loop_
_entity_poly.entity_id
_entity_poly.type
_entity_poly.pdbx_seq_one_letter_code
_entity_poly.pdbx_strand_id
1 'polypeptide(L)'
;QANLNTSRFTDIPGEPVYKSLIPIKGYNDKPIVSLTEAVKSVEHLFEDLQDYVKLSLQNCKKPAEGLTQDEAASIQLYTIEFDGGPSLYQELNDALRAEKRENLKPWFSYLKLFLTALCKLPSKTDTVFRGVKHIDLSDKYPIGFKFAWWGISSCMTRIDVLKSEKFFGT
;
A
#
# COMPACT_ATOMS: atom_id res chain seq x y z
N GLN A 1 -2.34 -1.00 23.06
CA GLN A 1 -3.45 -0.92 22.09
C GLN A 1 -2.86 -0.45 20.77
N ALA A 2 -2.92 -1.24 19.71
CA ALA A 2 -2.42 -0.82 18.40
C ALA A 2 -3.36 0.26 17.85
N ASN A 3 -2.84 1.47 17.63
CA ASN A 3 -3.54 2.53 16.91
C ASN A 3 -3.77 2.08 15.47
N LEU A 4 -4.89 1.39 15.20
CA LEU A 4 -5.35 1.07 13.86
C LEU A 4 -5.92 2.35 13.25
N ASN A 5 -5.07 3.12 12.56
CA ASN A 5 -5.48 4.28 11.78
C ASN A 5 -5.97 3.85 10.37
N THR A 6 -6.94 4.60 9.82
CA THR A 6 -8.01 4.04 8.96
C THR A 6 -7.94 4.42 7.48
N SER A 7 -7.09 5.37 7.14
CA SER A 7 -6.93 6.00 5.82
C SER A 7 -6.55 5.01 4.71
N ARG A 8 -5.67 4.02 4.99
CA ARG A 8 -5.29 2.97 4.02
C ARG A 8 -6.42 2.05 3.57
N PHE A 9 -7.51 1.97 4.35
CA PHE A 9 -8.63 1.13 4.01
C PHE A 9 -9.63 1.88 3.12
N THR A 10 -9.63 3.21 3.12
CA THR A 10 -10.72 4.05 2.60
C THR A 10 -10.38 4.80 1.30
N ASP A 11 -9.22 4.55 0.69
CA ASP A 11 -8.67 5.26 -0.47
C ASP A 11 -9.22 4.81 -1.85
N ILE A 12 -10.37 4.13 -1.86
CA ILE A 12 -11.04 3.63 -3.07
C ILE A 12 -11.57 4.74 -4.02
N PRO A 13 -12.02 5.92 -3.56
CA PRO A 13 -12.64 6.91 -4.45
C PRO A 13 -11.74 7.40 -5.60
N GLY A 14 -10.42 7.34 -5.44
CA GLY A 14 -9.43 7.71 -6.45
C GLY A 14 -9.18 6.65 -7.53
N GLU A 15 -9.77 5.45 -7.43
CA GLU A 15 -9.58 4.40 -8.42
C GLU A 15 -10.28 4.74 -9.76
N PRO A 16 -9.58 4.66 -10.89
CA PRO A 16 -10.16 4.92 -12.21
C PRO A 16 -10.95 3.69 -12.71
N VAL A 17 -12.07 3.38 -12.05
CA VAL A 17 -12.86 2.14 -12.22
C VAL A 17 -13.27 1.86 -13.68
N TYR A 18 -13.51 2.91 -14.46
CA TYR A 18 -13.95 2.82 -15.86
C TYR A 18 -12.82 2.89 -16.88
N LYS A 19 -11.56 3.01 -16.44
CA LYS A 19 -10.42 3.22 -17.34
C LYS A 19 -9.35 2.16 -17.10
N SER A 20 -9.11 1.37 -18.14
CA SER A 20 -7.94 0.51 -18.18
C SER A 20 -6.70 1.35 -18.45
N LEU A 21 -5.83 1.47 -17.46
CA LEU A 21 -4.51 2.03 -17.65
C LEU A 21 -3.58 1.00 -18.33
N ILE A 22 -2.48 1.48 -18.90
CA ILE A 22 -1.45 0.58 -19.44
C ILE A 22 -0.74 -0.17 -18.31
N PRO A 23 -0.35 -1.44 -18.51
CA PRO A 23 0.41 -2.20 -17.52
C PRO A 23 1.73 -1.52 -17.15
N ILE A 24 2.09 -1.62 -15.87
CA ILE A 24 3.38 -1.14 -15.36
C ILE A 24 4.47 -2.12 -15.79
N LYS A 25 5.54 -1.62 -16.40
CA LYS A 25 6.70 -2.40 -16.88
C LYS A 25 8.00 -1.83 -16.32
N GLY A 26 9.03 -2.66 -16.18
CA GLY A 26 10.39 -2.24 -15.82
C GLY A 26 10.74 -2.30 -14.33
N TYR A 27 9.76 -2.36 -13.40
CA TYR A 27 10.07 -2.53 -11.98
C TYR A 27 10.66 -3.93 -11.69
N ASN A 28 10.23 -4.96 -12.42
CA ASN A 28 10.70 -6.33 -12.21
C ASN A 28 12.18 -6.52 -12.55
N ASP A 29 12.71 -5.69 -13.46
CA ASP A 29 14.11 -5.71 -13.92
C ASP A 29 15.05 -5.00 -12.94
N LYS A 30 14.51 -4.31 -11.92
CA LYS A 30 15.32 -3.71 -10.87
C LYS A 30 15.97 -4.80 -10.00
N PRO A 31 17.23 -4.60 -9.56
CA PRO A 31 17.81 -5.46 -8.55
C PRO A 31 17.07 -5.30 -7.23
N ILE A 32 17.04 -6.36 -6.42
CA ILE A 32 16.62 -6.26 -5.03
C ILE A 32 17.73 -5.56 -4.26
N VAL A 33 17.38 -4.51 -3.51
CA VAL A 33 18.30 -3.67 -2.72
C VAL A 33 17.77 -3.53 -1.28
N SER A 34 18.56 -2.93 -0.39
CA SER A 34 18.11 -2.64 0.98
C SER A 34 16.94 -1.64 0.99
N LEU A 35 16.16 -1.61 2.09
CA LEU A 35 15.03 -0.70 2.22
C LEU A 35 15.46 0.76 2.10
N THR A 36 16.58 1.13 2.72
CA THR A 36 17.14 2.50 2.65
C THR A 36 17.45 2.91 1.21
N GLU A 37 18.06 2.03 0.40
CA GLU A 37 18.33 2.35 -1.01
C GLU A 37 17.06 2.32 -1.86
N ALA A 38 16.10 1.43 -1.53
CA ALA A 38 14.86 1.29 -2.27
C ALA A 38 13.97 2.54 -2.24
N VAL A 39 14.00 3.30 -1.14
CA VAL A 39 13.19 4.53 -0.95
C VAL A 39 13.89 5.81 -1.36
N LYS A 40 15.19 5.77 -1.65
CA LYS A 40 16.03 6.96 -1.90
C LYS A 40 15.49 7.87 -3.00
N SER A 41 14.96 7.30 -4.07
CA SER A 41 14.40 8.07 -5.19
C SER A 41 13.10 8.80 -4.88
N VAL A 42 12.43 8.45 -3.78
CA VAL A 42 11.16 9.04 -3.34
C VAL A 42 11.28 9.76 -2.00
N GLU A 43 12.46 9.77 -1.39
CA GLU A 43 12.72 10.38 -0.09
C GLU A 43 12.31 11.85 -0.03
N HIS A 44 12.58 12.61 -1.08
CA HIS A 44 12.21 14.02 -1.20
C HIS A 44 10.70 14.33 -1.16
N LEU A 45 9.85 13.31 -1.24
CA LEU A 45 8.39 13.47 -1.12
C LEU A 45 7.91 13.54 0.33
N PHE A 46 8.79 13.28 1.29
CA PHE A 46 8.46 13.12 2.70
C PHE A 46 9.45 13.90 3.57
N GLU A 47 8.97 14.43 4.69
CA GLU A 47 9.83 15.10 5.67
C GLU A 47 10.64 14.07 6.49
N ASP A 48 9.97 13.02 7.00
CA ASP A 48 10.54 12.10 8.00
C ASP A 48 10.68 10.63 7.53
N LEU A 49 10.78 10.38 6.22
CA LEU A 49 10.77 8.99 5.69
C LEU A 49 11.85 8.09 6.31
N GLN A 50 13.05 8.63 6.57
CA GLN A 50 14.15 7.84 7.13
C GLN A 50 13.90 7.37 8.56
N ASP A 51 13.16 8.14 9.36
CA ASP A 51 12.80 7.73 10.70
C ASP A 51 11.83 6.55 10.68
N TYR A 52 10.87 6.57 9.74
CA TYR A 52 9.96 5.45 9.52
C TYR A 52 10.64 4.22 8.91
N VAL A 53 11.63 4.41 8.03
CA VAL A 53 12.48 3.32 7.52
C VAL A 53 13.25 2.67 8.67
N LYS A 54 13.88 3.47 9.53
CA LYS A 54 14.62 2.99 10.69
C LYS A 54 13.70 2.26 11.68
N LEU A 55 12.52 2.81 11.96
CA LEU A 55 11.50 2.18 12.80
C LEU A 55 11.08 0.82 12.23
N SER A 56 10.81 0.74 10.92
CA SER A 56 10.42 -0.49 10.25
C SER A 56 11.53 -1.55 10.33
N LEU A 57 12.77 -1.17 10.06
CA LEU A 57 13.92 -2.07 10.19
C LEU A 57 14.09 -2.56 11.63
N GLN A 58 13.91 -1.70 12.63
CA GLN A 58 14.03 -2.07 14.04
C GLN A 58 12.97 -3.08 14.47
N ASN A 59 11.73 -2.89 14.02
CA ASN A 59 10.62 -3.78 14.31
C ASN A 59 10.73 -5.13 13.58
N CYS A 60 11.38 -5.16 12.42
CA CYS A 60 11.53 -6.36 11.59
C CYS A 60 12.86 -7.11 11.75
N LYS A 61 13.60 -6.90 12.86
CA LYS A 61 14.88 -7.60 13.13
C LYS A 61 14.78 -9.13 13.14
N LYS A 62 13.60 -9.67 13.41
CA LYS A 62 13.29 -11.10 13.39
C LYS A 62 12.09 -11.34 12.46
N PRO A 63 12.31 -11.32 11.14
CA PRO A 63 11.23 -11.49 10.18
C PRO A 63 10.67 -12.92 10.22
N ALA A 64 9.49 -13.11 9.62
CA ALA A 64 8.94 -14.44 9.39
C ALA A 64 9.87 -15.28 8.50
N GLU A 65 9.79 -16.61 8.60
CA GLU A 65 10.59 -17.51 7.77
C GLU A 65 10.42 -17.19 6.27
N GLY A 66 11.54 -17.13 5.55
CA GLY A 66 11.59 -16.84 4.12
C GLY A 66 11.74 -15.37 3.74
N LEU A 67 11.51 -14.43 4.67
CA LEU A 67 11.71 -12.99 4.45
C LEU A 67 13.06 -12.51 4.99
N THR A 68 13.69 -11.59 4.26
CA THR A 68 14.78 -10.78 4.82
C THR A 68 14.22 -9.68 5.72
N GLN A 69 15.09 -9.04 6.52
CA GLN A 69 14.71 -7.89 7.33
C GLN A 69 14.17 -6.74 6.47
N ASP A 70 14.85 -6.41 5.37
CA ASP A 70 14.43 -5.34 4.45
C ASP A 70 13.08 -5.64 3.78
N GLU A 71 12.83 -6.90 3.41
CA GLU A 71 11.56 -7.33 2.82
C GLU A 71 10.40 -7.17 3.81
N ALA A 72 10.55 -7.68 5.03
CA ALA A 72 9.55 -7.52 6.08
C ALA A 72 9.34 -6.04 6.46
N ALA A 73 10.43 -5.28 6.56
CA ALA A 73 10.38 -3.85 6.85
C ALA A 73 9.71 -3.05 5.72
N SER A 74 9.86 -3.45 4.46
CA SER A 74 9.16 -2.81 3.34
C SER A 74 7.64 -2.95 3.44
N ILE A 75 7.16 -4.13 3.85
CA ILE A 75 5.73 -4.39 4.10
C ILE A 75 5.25 -3.55 5.28
N GLN A 76 6.04 -3.52 6.36
CA GLN A 76 5.66 -2.73 7.52
C GLN A 76 5.60 -1.23 7.19
N LEU A 77 6.60 -0.70 6.47
CA LEU A 77 6.66 0.70 6.07
C LEU A 77 5.42 1.12 5.26
N TYR A 78 4.93 0.24 4.36
CA TYR A 78 3.68 0.47 3.63
C TYR A 78 2.45 0.59 4.57
N THR A 79 2.50 0.04 5.77
CA THR A 79 1.36 0.02 6.70
C THR A 79 1.42 1.06 7.81
N ILE A 80 2.53 1.79 7.94
CA ILE A 80 2.69 2.82 8.97
C ILE A 80 2.03 4.12 8.49
N GLU A 81 1.33 4.78 9.41
CA GLU A 81 0.86 6.15 9.22
C GLU A 81 1.99 7.11 9.58
N PHE A 82 2.24 8.10 8.73
CA PHE A 82 3.17 9.18 9.01
C PHE A 82 2.46 10.31 9.74
N ASP A 83 3.15 10.92 10.69
CA ASP A 83 2.67 12.10 11.40
C ASP A 83 3.02 13.35 10.56
N GLY A 84 2.11 14.31 10.45
CA GLY A 84 2.41 15.61 9.84
C GLY A 84 2.42 15.67 8.30
N GLY A 85 2.21 14.57 7.58
CA GLY A 85 2.20 14.56 6.11
C GLY A 85 1.57 13.31 5.49
N PRO A 86 1.62 13.16 4.15
CA PRO A 86 1.14 11.95 3.50
C PRO A 86 2.03 10.76 3.84
N SER A 87 1.39 9.65 4.21
CA SER A 87 2.06 8.38 4.46
C SER A 87 2.56 7.77 3.15
N LEU A 88 3.60 6.92 3.23
CA LEU A 88 4.19 6.29 2.04
C LEU A 88 3.17 5.57 1.15
N TYR A 89 2.18 4.87 1.74
CA TYR A 89 1.19 4.16 0.95
C TYR A 89 0.24 5.10 0.18
N GLN A 90 0.01 6.31 0.68
CA GLN A 90 -0.86 7.29 0.02
C GLN A 90 -0.20 7.75 -1.28
N GLU A 91 1.03 8.24 -1.18
CA GLU A 91 1.83 8.67 -2.34
C GLU A 91 2.06 7.54 -3.35
N LEU A 92 2.35 6.32 -2.87
CA LEU A 92 2.53 5.18 -3.75
C LEU A 92 1.22 4.81 -4.48
N ASN A 93 0.10 4.73 -3.76
CA ASN A 93 -1.19 4.39 -4.36
C ASN A 93 -1.65 5.47 -5.35
N ASP A 94 -1.37 6.74 -5.08
CA ASP A 94 -1.67 7.84 -6.00
C ASP A 94 -0.80 7.76 -7.26
N ALA A 95 0.49 7.45 -7.13
CA ALA A 95 1.36 7.17 -8.28
C ALA A 95 0.90 5.95 -9.10
N LEU A 96 0.37 4.91 -8.44
CA LEU A 96 -0.16 3.71 -9.09
C LEU A 96 -1.46 3.99 -9.87
N ARG A 97 -2.31 4.91 -9.37
CA ARG A 97 -3.56 5.35 -10.01
C ARG A 97 -3.33 6.36 -11.13
N ALA A 98 -2.20 7.06 -11.13
CA ALA A 98 -1.88 8.06 -12.13
C ALA A 98 -1.77 7.44 -13.53
N GLU A 99 -2.38 8.11 -14.52
CA GLU A 99 -2.29 7.71 -15.92
C GLU A 99 -0.86 7.87 -16.46
N LYS A 100 -0.17 8.91 -15.99
CA LYS A 100 1.22 9.19 -16.35
C LYS A 100 2.16 8.22 -15.64
N ARG A 101 2.39 7.05 -16.24
CA ARG A 101 3.23 5.96 -15.69
C ARG A 101 4.67 6.36 -15.36
N GLU A 102 5.16 7.41 -15.99
CA GLU A 102 6.47 8.00 -15.68
C GLU A 102 6.59 8.41 -14.20
N ASN A 103 5.49 8.83 -13.57
CA ASN A 103 5.46 9.21 -12.15
C ASN A 103 5.76 8.02 -11.22
N LEU A 104 5.60 6.79 -11.70
CA LEU A 104 5.87 5.58 -10.91
C LEU A 104 7.34 5.13 -11.00
N LYS A 105 8.12 5.62 -11.97
CA LYS A 105 9.53 5.20 -12.14
C LYS A 105 10.40 5.39 -10.88
N PRO A 106 10.28 6.49 -10.11
CA PRO A 106 11.01 6.64 -8.84
C PRO A 106 10.69 5.54 -7.82
N TRP A 107 9.49 4.95 -7.89
CA TRP A 107 9.03 3.91 -6.97
C TRP A 107 9.50 2.50 -7.34
N PHE A 108 10.13 2.29 -8.49
CA PHE A 108 10.40 0.95 -9.00
C PHE A 108 11.30 0.11 -8.08
N SER A 109 12.30 0.72 -7.44
CA SER A 109 13.16 0.01 -6.47
C SER A 109 12.37 -0.43 -5.24
N TYR A 110 11.52 0.44 -4.70
CA TYR A 110 10.62 0.10 -3.59
C TYR A 110 9.60 -0.97 -3.99
N LEU A 111 8.94 -0.83 -5.14
CA LEU A 111 8.00 -1.82 -5.67
C LEU A 111 8.64 -3.18 -5.87
N LYS A 112 9.88 -3.24 -6.38
CA LYS A 112 10.62 -4.49 -6.53
C LYS A 112 10.80 -5.19 -5.19
N LEU A 113 11.27 -4.48 -4.16
CA LEU A 113 11.49 -5.03 -2.82
C LEU A 113 10.15 -5.48 -2.19
N PHE A 114 9.16 -4.59 -2.19
CA PHE A 114 7.86 -4.81 -1.56
C PHE A 114 7.08 -5.96 -2.21
N LEU A 115 6.98 -6.01 -3.54
CA LEU A 115 6.26 -7.09 -4.23
C LEU A 115 7.00 -8.43 -4.12
N THR A 116 8.34 -8.42 -4.10
CA THR A 116 9.12 -9.64 -3.83
C THR A 116 8.82 -10.19 -2.43
N ALA A 117 8.74 -9.31 -1.43
CA ALA A 117 8.37 -9.68 -0.06
C ALA A 117 6.95 -10.29 -0.01
N LEU A 118 5.97 -9.66 -0.66
CA LEU A 118 4.61 -10.18 -0.71
C LEU A 118 4.51 -11.54 -1.41
N CYS A 119 5.24 -11.77 -2.50
CA CYS A 119 5.26 -13.06 -3.22
C CYS A 119 5.83 -14.22 -2.39
N LYS A 120 6.60 -13.94 -1.34
CA LYS A 120 7.14 -14.96 -0.42
C LYS A 120 6.16 -15.34 0.68
N LEU A 121 5.13 -14.54 0.93
CA LEU A 121 4.13 -14.82 1.95
C LEU A 121 3.10 -15.84 1.44
N PRO A 122 2.54 -16.69 2.34
CA PRO A 122 1.53 -17.66 1.95
C PRO A 122 0.26 -16.93 1.48
N SER A 123 -0.27 -17.37 0.34
CA SER A 123 -1.57 -16.91 -0.15
C SER A 123 -2.70 -17.56 0.64
N LYS A 124 -3.73 -16.77 0.98
CA LYS A 124 -4.94 -17.25 1.64
C LYS A 124 -6.16 -16.78 0.86
N THR A 125 -7.11 -17.69 0.64
CA THR A 125 -8.45 -17.34 0.17
C THR A 125 -9.37 -17.17 1.36
N ASP A 126 -9.93 -15.97 1.53
CA ASP A 126 -10.82 -15.66 2.64
C ASP A 126 -11.78 -14.52 2.24
N THR A 127 -12.87 -14.36 2.99
CA THR A 127 -13.70 -13.16 2.90
C THR A 127 -13.01 -12.03 3.65
N VAL A 128 -12.74 -10.94 2.94
CA VAL A 128 -12.10 -9.74 3.49
C VAL A 128 -12.98 -8.52 3.27
N PHE A 129 -12.81 -7.53 4.14
CA PHE A 129 -13.54 -6.28 4.12
C PHE A 129 -12.58 -5.11 3.92
N ARG A 130 -13.04 -4.09 3.20
CA ARG A 130 -12.35 -2.81 3.00
C ARG A 130 -13.36 -1.70 3.25
N GLY A 131 -13.03 -0.78 4.14
CA GLY A 131 -13.92 0.33 4.49
C GLY A 131 -13.97 1.38 3.38
N VAL A 132 -15.08 2.08 3.23
CA VAL A 132 -15.18 3.25 2.36
C VAL A 132 -15.81 4.36 3.20
N LYS A 133 -15.12 5.48 3.35
CA LYS A 133 -15.56 6.54 4.26
C LYS A 133 -16.42 7.56 3.52
N HIS A 134 -17.64 7.80 4.02
CA HIS A 134 -18.54 8.90 3.60
C HIS A 134 -18.87 8.99 2.10
N ILE A 135 -18.84 7.89 1.35
CA ILE A 135 -19.22 7.88 -0.07
C ILE A 135 -19.86 6.56 -0.46
N ASP A 136 -21.03 6.64 -1.10
CA ASP A 136 -21.64 5.50 -1.76
C ASP A 136 -20.94 5.28 -3.11
N LEU A 137 -20.38 4.09 -3.29
CA LEU A 137 -19.71 3.68 -4.52
C LEU A 137 -20.51 2.62 -5.29
N SER A 138 -21.72 2.28 -4.87
CA SER A 138 -22.52 1.20 -5.46
C SER A 138 -22.69 1.36 -6.97
N ASP A 139 -22.93 2.59 -7.44
CA ASP A 139 -23.05 2.91 -8.87
C ASP A 139 -21.76 2.70 -9.65
N LYS A 140 -20.59 2.74 -8.99
CA LYS A 140 -19.28 2.48 -9.62
C LYS A 140 -18.96 0.99 -9.77
N TYR A 141 -19.63 0.13 -9.02
CA TYR A 141 -19.34 -1.31 -8.97
C TYR A 141 -20.58 -2.15 -9.27
N PRO A 142 -21.13 -2.06 -10.50
CA PRO A 142 -22.29 -2.84 -10.89
C PRO A 142 -22.01 -4.35 -10.90
N ILE A 143 -23.01 -5.14 -10.50
CA ILE A 143 -22.94 -6.61 -10.48
C ILE A 143 -22.63 -7.14 -11.89
N GLY A 144 -21.72 -8.11 -11.98
CA GLY A 144 -21.32 -8.75 -13.24
C GLY A 144 -20.18 -8.05 -13.98
N PHE A 145 -19.73 -6.88 -13.51
CA PHE A 145 -18.59 -6.18 -14.09
C PHE A 145 -17.27 -6.56 -13.41
N LYS A 146 -16.22 -6.67 -14.20
CA LYS A 146 -14.85 -6.85 -13.72
C LYS A 146 -14.15 -5.49 -13.72
N PHE A 147 -13.48 -5.18 -12.62
CA PHE A 147 -12.72 -3.96 -12.43
C PHE A 147 -11.30 -4.29 -11.97
N ALA A 148 -10.37 -3.37 -12.21
CA ALA A 148 -9.01 -3.43 -11.70
C ALA A 148 -8.79 -2.29 -10.72
N TRP A 149 -8.34 -2.61 -9.51
CA TRP A 149 -7.81 -1.61 -8.58
C TRP A 149 -6.31 -1.46 -8.85
N TRP A 150 -5.91 -0.25 -9.20
CA TRP A 150 -4.53 0.05 -9.57
C TRP A 150 -3.65 0.27 -8.35
N GLY A 151 -4.19 0.86 -7.29
CA GLY A 151 -3.52 0.95 -6.00
C GLY A 151 -3.41 -0.40 -5.30
N ILE A 152 -2.40 -0.54 -4.44
CA ILE A 152 -2.31 -1.70 -3.54
C ILE A 152 -3.51 -1.64 -2.57
N SER A 153 -4.18 -2.78 -2.44
CA SER A 153 -5.43 -2.88 -1.68
C SER A 153 -5.20 -3.47 -0.30
N SER A 154 -5.41 -2.65 0.73
CA SER A 154 -5.38 -3.08 2.12
C SER A 154 -6.76 -3.57 2.57
N CYS A 155 -6.82 -4.69 3.29
CA CYS A 155 -8.07 -5.31 3.74
C CYS A 155 -7.96 -5.88 5.16
N MET A 156 -9.11 -6.21 5.76
CA MET A 156 -9.21 -6.83 7.08
C MET A 156 -10.18 -8.02 7.05
N THR A 157 -9.93 -9.02 7.89
CA THR A 157 -10.79 -10.21 7.99
C THR A 157 -11.95 -10.06 8.97
N ARG A 158 -11.94 -9.00 9.79
CA ARG A 158 -12.97 -8.78 10.81
C ARG A 158 -13.74 -7.49 10.57
N ILE A 159 -15.05 -7.62 10.37
CA ILE A 159 -15.96 -6.50 10.12
C ILE A 159 -16.22 -5.64 11.38
N ASP A 160 -16.01 -6.17 12.58
CA ASP A 160 -16.22 -5.43 13.82
C ASP A 160 -15.23 -4.28 14.01
N VAL A 161 -14.03 -4.40 13.43
CA VAL A 161 -13.05 -3.30 13.32
C VAL A 161 -13.64 -2.11 12.56
N LEU A 162 -14.47 -2.37 11.53
CA LEU A 162 -15.16 -1.33 10.76
C LEU A 162 -16.29 -0.65 11.55
N LYS A 163 -16.84 -1.27 12.59
CA LYS A 163 -17.93 -0.66 13.38
C LYS A 163 -17.48 0.48 14.31
N SER A 164 -16.19 0.78 14.36
CA SER A 164 -15.72 2.01 15.03
C SER A 164 -16.03 3.23 14.15
N GLU A 165 -16.42 4.35 14.77
CA GLU A 165 -16.76 5.64 14.09
C GLU A 165 -15.66 6.13 13.10
N LYS A 166 -14.47 5.54 13.18
CA LYS A 166 -13.34 5.82 12.28
C LYS A 166 -13.52 5.26 10.87
N PHE A 167 -14.31 4.18 10.66
CA PHE A 167 -14.57 3.60 9.33
C PHE A 167 -15.99 3.87 8.80
N PHE A 168 -16.97 3.97 9.70
CA PHE A 168 -18.34 4.39 9.40
C PHE A 168 -18.74 5.52 10.36
N GLY A 169 -18.18 6.72 10.17
CA GLY A 169 -18.76 7.91 10.79
C GLY A 169 -20.09 8.22 10.10
N THR A 170 -21.15 8.43 10.88
CA THR A 170 -22.47 8.87 10.41
C THR A 170 -22.40 10.15 9.59
#